data_AF-A0A6J0PBF4-F1
#
_entry.id   AF-A0A6J0PBF4-F1
#
_cell.length_a   1.000
_cell.length_b   1.000
_cell.length_c   1.000
_cell.angle_alpha   90.00
_cell.angle_beta   90.00
_cell.angle_gamma   90.00
#
_symmetry.space_group_name_H-M   'P 1'
#
loop_
_entity.id
_entity.type
_entity.pdbx_description
1 polymer ?
#
loop_
_entity_poly.entity_id
_entity_poly.type
_entity_poly.pdbx_seq_one_letter_code
_entity_poly.pdbx_strand_id
1 'polypeptide(L)'
;MVPLGWVVGTVGFISAAAISLYANILVARLHEVGGKRRIRYRDLAGYIYGRKMYALTWALQYVNLFMINTGYIILAGQALKAIYVLYRDDDALKLPYCIAIAGFLCALFAFGIPHLSALRIWLGVSTFLGLIFIIAAFVMSLMNGISTPSQNYNIPGSHVSKIFSMVGAVASLVFAFNTGMLPEIQATIKPPVVKNMEKALRLQFTVGVLPLYAVTFIGYWAYGSSTSTYLLNSVKGPTWVKAVANIAAFFQTVIALHIFASPMYEYLDTKYGRGKRSAFSVDNISFRVLVRGGYLTINTFVAAFLPFLGDFMTLTGALSVFPLTFVLANHMYLKARKNELPASQKAWHWLNVIGFSCLAVASAIAGLRLIVVDSRTYHFFADL
;
A
#
# COMPACT_ATOMS: atom_id res chain seq x y z
N MET A 1 0.20 -3.94 14.88
CA MET A 1 0.84 -4.46 16.12
C MET A 1 -0.07 -5.38 16.91
N VAL A 2 -1.37 -5.08 17.02
CA VAL A 2 -2.35 -5.91 17.76
C VAL A 2 -2.19 -7.42 17.58
N PRO A 3 -2.10 -7.99 16.36
CA PRO A 3 -2.02 -9.45 16.23
C PRO A 3 -0.66 -10.05 16.63
N LEU A 4 0.40 -9.24 16.67
CA LEU A 4 1.77 -9.68 16.96
C LEU A 4 2.19 -9.37 18.41
N GLY A 5 1.48 -8.47 19.09
CA GLY A 5 1.90 -7.95 20.38
C GLY A 5 3.10 -7.00 20.27
N TRP A 6 3.64 -6.62 21.43
CA TRP A 6 4.63 -5.54 21.51
C TRP A 6 6.02 -5.97 21.02
N VAL A 7 6.56 -7.05 21.56
CA VAL A 7 7.92 -7.52 21.24
C VAL A 7 8.03 -7.92 19.78
N VAL A 8 7.18 -8.86 19.32
CA VAL A 8 7.22 -9.34 17.94
C VAL A 8 6.80 -8.25 16.95
N GLY A 9 5.85 -7.39 17.33
CA GLY A 9 5.45 -6.26 16.50
C GLY A 9 6.59 -5.27 16.25
N THR A 10 7.31 -4.88 17.30
CA THR A 10 8.42 -3.91 17.20
C THR A 10 9.62 -4.50 16.44
N VAL A 11 10.04 -5.71 16.81
CA VAL A 11 11.11 -6.42 16.08
C VAL A 11 10.71 -6.65 14.62
N GLY A 12 9.43 -6.97 14.38
CA GLY A 12 8.85 -7.16 13.06
C GLY A 12 8.92 -5.91 12.20
N PHE A 13 8.56 -4.73 12.72
CA PHE A 13 8.67 -3.46 11.99
C PHE A 13 10.12 -3.13 11.61
N ILE A 14 11.05 -3.21 12.57
CA ILE A 14 12.46 -2.91 12.33
C ILE A 14 13.07 -3.88 11.31
N SER A 15 12.77 -5.17 11.46
CA SER A 15 13.25 -6.21 10.54
C SER A 15 12.63 -6.08 9.16
N ALA A 16 11.33 -5.80 9.07
CA ALA A 16 10.63 -5.58 7.80
C ALA A 16 11.22 -4.36 7.07
N ALA A 17 11.50 -3.27 7.76
CA ALA A 17 12.17 -2.10 7.18
C ALA A 17 13.58 -2.44 6.66
N ALA A 18 14.39 -3.17 7.46
CA ALA A 18 15.75 -3.54 7.07
C ALA A 18 15.78 -4.47 5.86
N ILE A 19 14.96 -5.53 5.85
CA ILE A 19 14.89 -6.48 4.75
C ILE A 19 14.30 -5.80 3.50
N SER A 20 13.31 -4.93 3.67
CA SER A 20 12.75 -4.15 2.56
C SER A 20 13.79 -3.19 1.97
N LEU A 21 14.55 -2.48 2.79
CA LEU A 21 15.65 -1.63 2.32
C LEU A 21 16.65 -2.44 1.51
N TYR A 22 17.04 -3.61 2.01
CA TYR A 22 17.94 -4.52 1.30
C TYR A 22 17.37 -4.92 -0.07
N ALA A 23 16.12 -5.40 -0.11
CA ALA A 23 15.46 -5.79 -1.34
C ALA A 23 15.33 -4.62 -2.35
N ASN A 24 14.99 -3.42 -1.88
CA ASN A 24 14.93 -2.21 -2.70
C ASN A 24 16.29 -1.87 -3.31
N ILE A 25 17.37 -1.95 -2.52
CA ILE A 25 18.73 -1.69 -3.02
C ILE A 25 19.12 -2.72 -4.09
N LEU A 26 18.76 -4.00 -3.93
CA LEU A 26 18.99 -5.01 -4.95
C LEU A 26 18.32 -4.63 -6.27
N VAL A 27 17.03 -4.26 -6.24
CA VAL A 27 16.31 -3.82 -7.44
C VAL A 27 16.93 -2.56 -8.03
N ALA A 28 17.31 -1.59 -7.20
CA ALA A 28 17.91 -0.34 -7.66
C ALA A 28 19.24 -0.56 -8.40
N ARG A 29 20.05 -1.51 -7.95
CA ARG A 29 21.31 -1.91 -8.61
C ARG A 29 21.10 -2.62 -9.94
N LEU A 30 19.93 -3.21 -10.16
CA LEU A 30 19.63 -3.90 -11.41
C LEU A 30 19.19 -2.96 -12.53
N HIS A 31 18.99 -1.66 -12.24
CA HIS A 31 18.46 -0.68 -13.19
C HIS A 31 19.28 -0.50 -14.49
N GLU A 32 20.61 -0.66 -14.40
CA GLU A 32 21.55 -0.48 -15.53
C GLU A 32 22.19 -1.81 -16.00
N VAL A 33 21.59 -2.96 -15.65
CA VAL A 33 22.11 -4.27 -16.07
C VAL A 33 22.05 -4.42 -17.60
N GLY A 34 23.19 -4.76 -18.20
CA GLY A 34 23.33 -4.91 -19.66
C GLY A 34 23.55 -3.59 -20.42
N GLY A 35 24.00 -2.52 -19.74
CA GLY A 35 24.42 -1.26 -20.38
C GLY A 35 23.26 -0.40 -20.92
N LYS A 36 22.01 -0.79 -20.70
CA LYS A 36 20.80 -0.03 -21.05
C LYS A 36 19.94 0.20 -19.81
N ARG A 37 19.43 1.43 -19.63
CA ARG A 37 18.48 1.74 -18.57
C ARG A 37 17.16 1.01 -18.82
N ARG A 38 16.77 0.15 -17.88
CA ARG A 38 15.48 -0.54 -17.91
C ARG A 38 14.53 0.14 -16.93
N ILE A 39 13.48 0.73 -17.49
CA ILE A 39 12.57 1.65 -16.81
C ILE A 39 11.52 0.91 -15.96
N ARG A 40 11.11 -0.30 -16.37
CA ARG A 40 9.99 -1.03 -15.74
C ARG A 40 10.44 -2.36 -15.16
N TYR A 41 9.82 -2.76 -14.04
CA TYR A 41 10.13 -4.01 -13.35
C TYR A 41 9.97 -5.25 -14.25
N ARG A 42 8.92 -5.28 -15.06
CA ARG A 42 8.64 -6.33 -16.06
C ARG A 42 9.70 -6.43 -17.16
N ASP A 43 10.26 -5.31 -17.60
CA ASP A 43 11.25 -5.29 -18.68
C ASP A 43 12.57 -5.89 -18.19
N LEU A 44 12.90 -5.64 -16.92
CA LEU A 44 14.05 -6.24 -16.26
C LEU A 44 13.87 -7.75 -16.08
N ALA A 45 12.70 -8.21 -15.63
CA ALA A 45 12.38 -9.63 -15.53
C ALA A 45 12.41 -10.32 -16.90
N GLY A 46 11.86 -9.68 -17.93
CA GLY A 46 11.88 -10.16 -19.31
C GLY A 46 13.27 -10.32 -19.89
N TYR A 47 14.19 -9.39 -19.59
CA TYR A 47 15.58 -9.50 -20.02
C TYR A 47 16.33 -10.66 -19.35
N ILE A 48 16.14 -10.85 -18.04
CA ILE A 48 16.86 -11.86 -17.27
C ILE A 48 16.32 -13.28 -17.49
N TYR A 49 15.02 -13.44 -17.73
CA TYR A 49 14.35 -14.74 -17.77
C TYR A 49 13.61 -15.07 -19.08
N GLY A 50 13.39 -14.09 -19.95
CA GLY A 50 12.60 -14.23 -21.17
C GLY A 50 11.11 -13.94 -21.00
N ARG A 51 10.35 -14.20 -22.08
CA ARG A 51 8.97 -13.70 -22.27
C ARG A 51 7.94 -14.26 -21.28
N LYS A 52 8.13 -15.47 -20.76
CA LYS A 52 7.20 -16.08 -19.78
C LYS A 52 7.21 -15.33 -18.44
N MET A 53 8.40 -15.03 -17.93
CA MET A 53 8.53 -14.27 -16.68
C MET A 53 8.14 -12.81 -16.84
N TYR A 54 8.36 -12.22 -18.02
CA TYR A 54 7.79 -10.91 -18.33
C TYR A 54 6.27 -10.88 -18.08
N ALA A 55 5.53 -11.86 -18.62
CA ALA A 55 4.08 -11.93 -18.48
C ALA A 55 3.64 -12.19 -17.03
N LEU A 56 4.37 -13.03 -16.28
CA LEU A 56 4.08 -13.29 -14.87
C LEU A 56 4.32 -12.05 -13.99
N THR A 57 5.48 -11.40 -14.12
CA THR A 57 5.79 -10.17 -13.39
C THR A 57 4.82 -9.06 -13.75
N TRP A 58 4.42 -8.98 -15.02
CA TRP A 58 3.36 -8.09 -15.48
C TRP A 58 2.06 -8.36 -14.71
N ALA A 59 1.56 -9.60 -14.72
CA ALA A 59 0.31 -9.95 -14.04
C ALA A 59 0.34 -9.62 -12.53
N LEU A 60 1.41 -10.02 -11.84
CA LEU A 60 1.60 -9.73 -10.41
C LEU A 60 1.65 -8.22 -10.12
N GLN A 61 2.30 -7.43 -10.98
CA GLN A 61 2.36 -5.97 -10.82
C GLN A 61 0.97 -5.35 -10.99
N TYR A 62 0.13 -5.83 -11.93
CA TYR A 62 -1.25 -5.33 -12.08
C TYR A 62 -2.14 -5.71 -10.91
N VAL A 63 -2.02 -6.94 -10.40
CA VAL A 63 -2.71 -7.35 -9.17
C VAL A 63 -2.31 -6.44 -8.02
N ASN A 64 -1.00 -6.16 -7.86
CA ASN A 64 -0.51 -5.23 -6.84
C ASN A 64 -1.17 -3.84 -6.93
N LEU A 65 -1.11 -3.23 -8.12
CA LEU A 65 -1.64 -1.87 -8.33
C LEU A 65 -3.16 -1.83 -8.16
N PHE A 66 -3.88 -2.86 -8.65
CA PHE A 66 -5.32 -3.00 -8.44
C PHE A 66 -5.65 -3.04 -6.96
N MET A 67 -4.97 -3.92 -6.21
CA MET A 67 -5.22 -4.10 -4.79
C MET A 67 -4.87 -2.88 -3.94
N ILE A 68 -3.74 -2.23 -4.22
CA ILE A 68 -3.36 -0.98 -3.55
C ILE A 68 -4.42 0.10 -3.76
N ASN A 69 -4.90 0.25 -5.00
CA ASN A 69 -5.96 1.20 -5.32
C ASN A 69 -7.27 0.85 -4.59
N THR A 70 -7.63 -0.43 -4.46
CA THR A 70 -8.79 -0.85 -3.65
C THR A 70 -8.62 -0.44 -2.19
N GLY A 71 -7.46 -0.69 -1.60
CA GLY A 71 -7.14 -0.31 -0.23
C GLY A 71 -7.25 1.21 0.00
N TYR A 72 -6.78 2.02 -0.95
CA TYR A 72 -6.94 3.48 -0.89
C TYR A 72 -8.43 3.89 -0.96
N ILE A 73 -9.26 3.28 -1.80
CA ILE A 73 -10.69 3.61 -1.86
C ILE A 73 -11.38 3.22 -0.53
N ILE A 74 -11.07 2.06 0.04
CA ILE A 74 -11.59 1.65 1.36
C ILE A 74 -11.16 2.66 2.43
N LEU A 75 -9.89 3.05 2.46
CA LEU A 75 -9.36 4.02 3.41
C LEU A 75 -10.04 5.40 3.29
N ALA A 76 -10.29 5.86 2.06
CA ALA A 76 -11.03 7.10 1.83
C ALA A 76 -12.48 6.98 2.32
N GLY A 77 -13.16 5.86 2.04
CA GLY A 77 -14.50 5.60 2.56
C GLY A 77 -14.55 5.58 4.09
N GLN A 78 -13.56 4.97 4.75
CA GLN A 78 -13.43 4.96 6.21
C GLN A 78 -13.21 6.37 6.78
N ALA A 79 -12.32 7.16 6.18
CA ALA A 79 -12.10 8.54 6.59
C ALA A 79 -13.37 9.40 6.43
N LEU A 80 -14.12 9.21 5.33
CA LEU A 80 -15.37 9.92 5.08
C LEU A 80 -16.48 9.52 6.07
N LYS A 81 -16.62 8.21 6.34
CA LYS A 81 -17.55 7.71 7.37
C LYS A 81 -17.18 8.27 8.75
N ALA A 82 -15.90 8.31 9.09
CA ALA A 82 -15.43 8.89 10.34
C ALA A 82 -15.78 10.39 10.47
N ILE A 83 -15.81 11.15 9.37
CA ILE A 83 -16.32 12.55 9.39
C ILE A 83 -17.82 12.57 9.66
N TYR A 84 -18.60 11.71 9.02
CA TYR A 84 -20.05 11.67 9.18
C TYR A 84 -20.46 11.43 10.62
N VAL A 85 -19.91 10.38 11.23
CA VAL A 85 -20.21 9.95 12.61
C VAL A 85 -19.82 11.02 13.66
N LEU A 86 -18.92 11.95 13.34
CA LEU A 86 -18.58 13.05 14.26
C LEU A 86 -19.73 14.06 14.45
N TYR A 87 -20.62 14.19 13.47
CA TYR A 87 -21.70 15.17 13.49
C TYR A 87 -23.09 14.53 13.51
N ARG A 88 -23.23 13.32 12.94
CA ARG A 88 -24.50 12.63 12.81
C ARG A 88 -24.27 11.12 12.84
N ASP A 89 -24.90 10.46 13.80
CA ASP A 89 -24.78 9.01 14.03
C ASP A 89 -26.18 8.37 13.99
N ASP A 90 -26.80 8.41 12.81
CA ASP A 90 -28.17 7.95 12.57
C ASP A 90 -28.24 6.75 11.60
N ASP A 91 -27.12 6.04 11.41
CA ASP A 91 -26.95 4.89 10.51
C ASP A 91 -27.37 5.12 9.03
N ALA A 92 -27.68 6.37 8.65
CA ALA A 92 -28.17 6.68 7.31
C ALA A 92 -27.06 6.53 6.25
N LEU A 93 -25.82 6.90 6.60
CA LEU A 93 -24.67 6.84 5.70
C LEU A 93 -23.70 5.69 6.06
N LYS A 94 -24.05 4.49 5.59
CA LYS A 94 -23.22 3.29 5.73
C LYS A 94 -21.88 3.40 4.98
N LEU A 95 -20.89 2.65 5.46
CA LEU A 95 -19.54 2.60 4.88
C LEU A 95 -19.50 2.36 3.35
N PRO A 96 -20.28 1.44 2.74
CA PRO A 96 -20.24 1.24 1.30
C PRO A 96 -20.68 2.46 0.49
N TYR A 97 -21.58 3.29 1.02
CA TYR A 97 -21.96 4.55 0.39
C TYR A 97 -20.80 5.56 0.44
N CYS A 98 -20.11 5.65 1.57
CA CYS A 98 -18.89 6.45 1.69
C CYS A 98 -17.80 5.99 0.70
N ILE A 99 -17.64 4.67 0.53
CA ILE A 99 -16.70 4.09 -0.44
C ILE A 99 -17.12 4.43 -1.88
N ALA A 100 -18.41 4.40 -2.20
CA ALA A 100 -18.93 4.81 -3.51
C ALA A 100 -18.66 6.30 -3.79
N ILE A 101 -18.88 7.17 -2.81
CA ILE A 101 -18.57 8.62 -2.90
C ILE A 101 -17.07 8.83 -3.09
N ALA A 102 -16.23 8.12 -2.33
CA ALA A 102 -14.78 8.17 -2.48
C ALA A 102 -14.33 7.72 -3.87
N GLY A 103 -14.89 6.62 -4.38
CA GLY A 103 -14.64 6.13 -5.73
C GLY A 103 -15.04 7.12 -6.82
N PHE A 104 -16.19 7.77 -6.66
CA PHE A 104 -16.65 8.82 -7.56
C PHE A 104 -15.70 10.02 -7.57
N LEU A 105 -15.26 10.48 -6.40
CA LEU A 105 -14.28 11.57 -6.29
C LEU A 105 -12.91 11.18 -6.88
N CYS A 106 -12.47 9.94 -6.69
CA CYS A 106 -11.29 9.41 -7.37
C CYS A 106 -11.46 9.43 -8.90
N ALA A 107 -12.63 9.08 -9.42
CA ALA A 107 -12.91 9.14 -10.86
C ALA A 107 -12.88 10.58 -11.40
N LEU A 108 -13.50 11.52 -10.69
CA LEU A 108 -13.43 12.95 -11.03
C LEU A 108 -11.98 13.46 -11.09
N PHE A 109 -11.17 13.09 -10.09
CA PHE A 109 -9.76 13.46 -10.07
C PHE A 109 -8.98 12.81 -11.22
N ALA A 110 -9.27 11.55 -11.56
CA ALA A 110 -8.67 10.85 -12.70
C ALA A 110 -8.99 11.51 -14.06
N PHE A 111 -10.15 12.16 -14.17
CA PHE A 111 -10.55 12.93 -15.36
C PHE A 111 -9.85 14.29 -15.41
N GLY A 112 -9.75 14.97 -14.26
CA GLY A 112 -9.14 16.29 -14.13
C GLY A 112 -7.63 16.33 -14.35
N ILE A 113 -6.92 15.20 -14.21
CA ILE A 113 -5.46 15.13 -14.37
C ILE A 113 -5.06 14.32 -15.61
N PRO A 114 -4.69 15.00 -16.72
CA PRO A 114 -4.39 14.32 -17.99
C PRO A 114 -3.04 13.60 -17.99
N HIS A 115 -2.05 14.14 -17.26
CA HIS A 115 -0.64 13.77 -17.40
C HIS A 115 0.12 13.75 -16.05
N LEU A 116 1.13 12.88 -15.96
CA LEU A 116 1.97 12.68 -14.76
C LEU A 116 2.66 13.96 -14.25
N SER A 117 3.00 14.90 -15.13
CA SER A 117 3.64 16.17 -14.71
C SER A 117 2.71 17.05 -13.88
N ALA A 118 1.39 16.98 -14.09
CA ALA A 118 0.40 17.68 -13.27
C ALA A 118 0.29 17.07 -11.87
N LEU A 119 0.58 15.77 -11.73
CA LEU A 119 0.61 15.10 -10.43
C LEU A 119 1.69 15.68 -9.50
N ARG A 120 2.75 16.31 -10.02
CA ARG A 120 3.87 16.83 -9.22
C ARG A 120 3.42 17.81 -8.14
N ILE A 121 2.54 18.75 -8.47
CA ILE A 121 2.02 19.74 -7.52
C ILE A 121 1.13 19.05 -6.49
N TRP A 122 0.28 18.13 -6.96
CA TRP A 122 -0.61 17.34 -6.11
C TRP A 122 0.15 16.43 -5.13
N LEU A 123 1.35 15.95 -5.47
CA LEU A 123 2.22 15.23 -4.52
C LEU A 123 2.63 16.11 -3.33
N GLY A 124 2.92 17.39 -3.57
CA GLY A 124 3.21 18.35 -2.51
C GLY A 124 2.01 18.55 -1.60
N VAL A 125 0.82 18.75 -2.19
CA VAL A 125 -0.45 18.85 -1.45
C VAL A 125 -0.75 17.58 -0.65
N SER A 126 -0.59 16.40 -1.25
CA SER A 126 -0.75 15.11 -0.58
C SER A 126 0.22 14.95 0.59
N THR A 127 1.46 15.43 0.46
CA THR A 127 2.45 15.37 1.54
C THR A 127 2.03 16.27 2.69
N PHE A 128 1.58 17.49 2.40
CA PHE A 128 1.09 18.44 3.40
C PHE A 128 -0.14 17.89 4.17
N LEU A 129 -1.13 17.36 3.44
CA LEU A 129 -2.30 16.72 4.05
C LEU A 129 -1.92 15.47 4.87
N GLY A 130 -0.97 14.68 4.37
CA GLY A 130 -0.43 13.54 5.10
C GLY A 130 0.25 13.94 6.42
N LEU A 131 1.00 15.05 6.44
CA LEU A 131 1.61 15.59 7.65
C LEU A 131 0.56 16.05 8.66
N ILE A 132 -0.51 16.71 8.21
CA ILE A 132 -1.64 17.09 9.09
C ILE A 132 -2.21 15.84 9.77
N PHE A 133 -2.51 14.80 8.99
CA PHE A 133 -3.00 13.53 9.53
C PHE A 133 -2.03 12.93 10.54
N ILE A 134 -0.75 12.83 10.20
CA ILE A 134 0.29 12.24 11.06
C ILE A 134 0.40 13.01 12.38
N ILE A 135 0.50 14.34 12.33
CA ILE A 135 0.66 15.19 13.52
C ILE A 135 -0.59 15.09 14.39
N ALA A 136 -1.79 15.19 13.80
CA ALA A 136 -3.03 15.10 14.54
C ALA A 136 -3.20 13.72 15.21
N ALA A 137 -2.95 12.63 14.46
CA ALA A 137 -3.02 11.27 14.98
C ALA A 137 -2.00 11.04 16.11
N PHE A 138 -0.77 11.52 15.96
CA PHE A 138 0.28 11.44 16.97
C PHE A 138 -0.11 12.20 18.24
N VAL A 139 -0.46 13.48 18.12
CA VAL A 139 -0.75 14.34 19.28
C VAL A 139 -1.96 13.83 20.05
N MET A 140 -3.06 13.48 19.35
CA MET A 140 -4.24 12.96 20.03
C MET A 140 -3.98 11.60 20.69
N SER A 141 -3.21 10.71 20.04
CA SER A 141 -2.85 9.42 20.65
C SER A 141 -1.95 9.59 21.86
N LEU A 142 -1.01 10.53 21.81
CA LEU A 142 -0.14 10.85 22.94
C LEU A 142 -0.95 11.40 24.13
N MET A 143 -1.84 12.37 23.89
CA MET A 143 -2.71 12.94 24.92
C MET A 143 -3.60 11.87 25.55
N ASN A 144 -4.25 11.04 24.73
CA ASN A 144 -5.11 9.98 25.23
C ASN A 144 -4.34 8.93 26.02
N GLY A 145 -3.14 8.55 25.56
CA GLY A 145 -2.31 7.58 26.26
C GLY A 145 -1.82 8.08 27.62
N ILE A 146 -1.53 9.38 27.76
CA ILE A 146 -1.16 9.98 29.06
C ILE A 146 -2.36 10.04 30.01
N SER A 147 -3.57 10.31 29.48
CA SER A 147 -4.79 10.45 30.28
C SER A 147 -5.49 9.13 30.61
N THR A 148 -5.11 8.01 30.00
CA THR A 148 -5.79 6.72 30.16
C THR A 148 -4.91 5.75 30.98
N PRO A 149 -5.47 5.00 31.95
CA PRO A 149 -4.72 3.96 32.65
C PRO A 149 -4.22 2.87 31.71
N SER A 150 -3.31 2.02 32.21
CA SER A 150 -2.64 0.97 31.45
C SER A 150 -3.61 0.13 30.62
N GLN A 151 -3.39 0.09 29.30
CA GLN A 151 -4.21 -0.68 28.38
C GLN A 151 -3.91 -2.16 28.41
N ASN A 152 -4.87 -2.97 27.97
CA ASN A 152 -4.67 -4.38 27.74
C ASN A 152 -3.92 -4.61 26.43
N TYR A 153 -2.83 -5.38 26.48
CA TYR A 153 -2.01 -5.74 25.31
C TYR A 153 -2.15 -7.21 24.92
N ASN A 154 -3.11 -7.92 25.49
CA ASN A 154 -3.38 -9.30 25.14
C ASN A 154 -3.89 -9.39 23.70
N ILE A 155 -3.31 -10.34 22.98
CA ILE A 155 -3.69 -10.60 21.59
C ILE A 155 -5.14 -11.14 21.60
N PRO A 156 -6.09 -10.50 20.91
CA PRO A 156 -7.49 -10.92 20.90
C PRO A 156 -7.70 -12.21 20.06
N GLY A 157 -8.78 -12.93 20.36
CA GLY A 157 -9.23 -14.10 19.58
C GLY A 157 -8.84 -15.48 20.13
N SER A 158 -9.40 -16.53 19.52
CA SER A 158 -9.10 -17.92 19.84
C SER A 158 -7.69 -18.32 19.37
N HIS A 159 -7.14 -19.43 19.88
CA HIS A 159 -5.81 -19.93 19.49
C HIS A 159 -5.62 -20.02 17.96
N VAL A 160 -6.61 -20.57 17.26
CA VAL A 160 -6.56 -20.70 15.80
C VAL A 160 -6.61 -19.32 15.13
N SER A 161 -7.50 -18.43 15.59
CA SER A 161 -7.59 -17.07 15.03
C SER A 161 -6.29 -16.29 15.22
N LYS A 162 -5.65 -16.40 16.39
CA LYS A 162 -4.36 -15.75 16.69
C LYS A 162 -3.29 -16.12 15.68
N ILE A 163 -3.15 -17.40 15.34
CA ILE A 163 -2.13 -17.85 14.38
C ILE A 163 -2.36 -17.21 13.00
N PHE A 164 -3.60 -17.25 12.49
CA PHE A 164 -3.90 -16.65 11.19
C PHE A 164 -3.74 -15.12 11.21
N SER A 165 -4.17 -14.44 12.27
CA SER A 165 -3.99 -13.00 12.42
C SER A 165 -2.52 -12.60 12.57
N MET A 166 -1.68 -13.42 13.22
CA MET A 166 -0.23 -13.20 13.30
C MET A 166 0.41 -13.30 11.91
N VAL A 167 0.13 -14.38 11.17
CA VAL A 167 0.64 -14.57 9.80
C VAL A 167 0.18 -13.42 8.90
N GLY A 168 -1.10 -13.03 8.98
CA GLY A 168 -1.64 -11.91 8.22
C GLY A 168 -0.96 -10.58 8.58
N ALA A 169 -0.68 -10.34 9.86
CA ALA A 169 0.03 -9.15 10.31
C ALA A 169 1.47 -9.07 9.78
N VAL A 170 2.17 -10.19 9.59
CA VAL A 170 3.49 -10.19 8.94
C VAL A 170 3.40 -9.70 7.50
N ALA A 171 2.37 -10.13 6.76
CA ALA A 171 2.13 -9.64 5.40
C ALA A 171 1.80 -8.13 5.39
N SER A 172 0.96 -7.67 6.32
CA SER A 172 0.61 -6.25 6.44
C SER A 172 1.80 -5.37 6.86
N LEU A 173 2.71 -5.87 7.72
CA LEU A 173 3.95 -5.19 8.07
C LEU A 173 4.82 -4.93 6.85
N VAL A 174 4.99 -5.96 6.02
CA VAL A 174 5.83 -5.90 4.83
C VAL A 174 5.17 -5.09 3.73
N PHE A 175 3.82 -5.12 3.64
CA PHE A 175 3.05 -4.26 2.75
C PHE A 175 3.31 -2.77 2.97
N ALA A 176 3.52 -2.34 4.23
CA ALA A 176 3.87 -0.95 4.54
C ALA A 176 5.17 -0.46 3.86
N PHE A 177 6.03 -1.39 3.42
CA PHE A 177 7.31 -1.11 2.76
C PHE A 177 7.36 -1.58 1.29
N ASN A 178 6.20 -1.67 0.64
CA ASN A 178 6.04 -2.13 -0.75
C ASN A 178 6.96 -1.40 -1.76
N THR A 179 7.49 -2.16 -2.72
CA THR A 179 8.53 -1.69 -3.66
C THR A 179 8.08 -1.72 -5.12
N GLY A 180 6.80 -2.01 -5.37
CA GLY A 180 6.28 -2.29 -6.72
C GLY A 180 6.38 -1.15 -7.74
N MET A 181 6.72 0.06 -7.30
CA MET A 181 6.93 1.26 -8.15
C MET A 181 8.38 1.77 -8.15
N LEU A 182 9.30 1.05 -7.50
CA LEU A 182 10.67 1.51 -7.34
C LEU A 182 11.38 1.79 -8.68
N PRO A 183 11.34 0.89 -9.69
CA PRO A 183 11.98 1.14 -10.98
C PRO A 183 11.39 2.34 -11.73
N GLU A 184 10.07 2.52 -11.68
CA GLU A 184 9.35 3.61 -12.33
C GLU A 184 9.72 4.96 -11.69
N ILE A 185 9.84 5.02 -10.35
CA ILE A 185 10.35 6.19 -9.63
C ILE A 185 11.82 6.44 -10.02
N GLN A 186 12.65 5.39 -9.98
CA GLN A 186 14.07 5.48 -10.27
C GLN A 186 14.35 5.96 -11.70
N ALA A 187 13.48 5.66 -12.66
CA ALA A 187 13.59 6.14 -14.03
C ALA A 187 13.49 7.68 -14.17
N THR A 188 12.95 8.38 -13.17
CA THR A 188 12.84 9.84 -13.15
C THR A 188 14.03 10.55 -12.50
N ILE A 189 14.96 9.79 -11.90
CA ILE A 189 16.08 10.32 -11.11
C ILE A 189 17.22 10.78 -12.03
N LYS A 190 17.85 11.91 -11.67
CA LYS A 190 19.02 12.43 -12.38
C LYS A 190 20.26 11.52 -12.19
N PRO A 191 21.11 11.35 -13.23
CA PRO A 191 22.37 10.63 -13.09
C PRO A 191 23.28 11.22 -11.99
N PRO A 192 24.05 10.42 -11.25
CA PRO A 192 24.16 8.95 -11.28
C PRO A 192 22.97 8.25 -10.63
N VAL A 193 22.16 7.53 -11.43
CA VAL A 193 20.81 7.07 -11.06
C VAL A 193 20.84 6.10 -9.89
N VAL A 194 21.69 5.06 -9.95
CA VAL A 194 21.77 4.02 -8.90
C VAL A 194 22.23 4.63 -7.56
N LYS A 195 23.30 5.43 -7.58
CA LYS A 195 23.86 6.05 -6.35
C LYS A 195 22.86 7.01 -5.70
N ASN A 196 22.19 7.83 -6.50
CA ASN A 196 21.17 8.77 -6.01
C ASN A 196 19.96 8.01 -5.44
N MET A 197 19.53 6.92 -6.10
CA MET A 197 18.44 6.09 -5.60
C MET A 197 18.79 5.38 -4.29
N GLU A 198 19.99 4.82 -4.16
CA GLU A 198 20.43 4.20 -2.91
C GLU A 198 20.51 5.22 -1.75
N LYS A 199 20.92 6.46 -2.03
CA LYS A 199 20.91 7.53 -1.02
C LYS A 199 19.48 7.87 -0.60
N ALA A 200 18.56 8.00 -1.56
CA ALA A 200 17.15 8.26 -1.28
C ALA A 200 16.50 7.12 -0.47
N LEU A 201 16.78 5.87 -0.84
CA LEU A 201 16.32 4.69 -0.11
C LEU A 201 16.84 4.66 1.34
N ARG A 202 18.13 4.89 1.55
CA ARG A 202 18.70 4.97 2.91
C ARG A 202 18.07 6.08 3.74
N LEU A 203 17.80 7.24 3.15
CA LEU A 203 17.11 8.34 3.84
C LEU A 203 15.66 7.96 4.19
N GLN A 204 14.93 7.35 3.26
CA GLN A 204 13.54 6.96 3.46
C GLN A 204 13.39 5.89 4.55
N PHE A 205 14.27 4.88 4.58
CA PHE A 205 14.21 3.79 5.55
C PHE A 205 14.88 4.12 6.89
N THR A 206 15.51 5.29 7.05
CA THR A 206 16.03 5.77 8.35
C THR A 206 15.19 6.91 8.91
N VAL A 207 15.12 8.04 8.21
CA VAL A 207 14.40 9.24 8.66
C VAL A 207 12.94 9.20 8.22
N GLY A 208 12.69 8.79 6.97
CA GLY A 208 11.34 8.79 6.38
C GLY A 208 10.36 7.82 7.06
N VAL A 209 10.86 6.80 7.75
CA VAL A 209 10.03 5.81 8.48
C VAL A 209 9.63 6.27 9.88
N LEU A 210 10.31 7.27 10.46
CA LEU A 210 10.05 7.73 11.83
C LEU A 210 8.60 8.16 12.07
N PRO A 211 7.93 8.90 11.16
CA PRO A 211 6.52 9.26 11.35
C PRO A 211 5.59 8.04 11.43
N LEU A 212 5.86 7.00 10.63
CA LEU A 212 5.11 5.74 10.67
C LEU A 212 5.29 5.04 12.03
N TYR A 213 6.52 4.95 12.51
CA TYR A 213 6.82 4.37 13.82
C TYR A 213 6.19 5.16 14.96
N ALA A 214 6.28 6.49 14.91
CA ALA A 214 5.72 7.38 15.91
C ALA A 214 4.21 7.15 16.07
N VAL A 215 3.46 7.20 14.97
CA VAL A 215 2.00 6.99 14.99
C VAL A 215 1.64 5.56 15.39
N THR A 216 2.39 4.57 14.89
CA THR A 216 2.08 3.15 15.15
C THR A 216 2.36 2.75 16.59
N PHE A 217 3.51 3.14 17.13
CA PHE A 217 3.90 2.81 18.51
C PHE A 217 3.06 3.57 19.52
N ILE A 218 2.88 4.88 19.35
CA ILE A 218 2.05 5.65 20.29
C ILE A 218 0.58 5.27 20.18
N GLY A 219 0.08 5.00 18.98
CA GLY A 219 -1.29 4.51 18.80
C GLY A 219 -1.53 3.19 19.53
N TYR A 220 -0.63 2.21 19.36
CA TYR A 220 -0.78 0.94 20.07
C TYR A 220 -0.56 1.05 21.58
N TRP A 221 0.37 1.90 22.03
CA TRP A 221 0.54 2.19 23.46
C TRP A 221 -0.71 2.84 24.08
N ALA A 222 -1.35 3.77 23.37
CA ALA A 222 -2.51 4.50 23.86
C ALA A 222 -3.80 3.65 23.89
N TYR A 223 -3.97 2.72 22.94
CA TYR A 223 -5.24 1.99 22.75
C TYR A 223 -5.14 0.46 22.90
N GLY A 224 -3.93 -0.11 22.98
CA GLY A 224 -3.70 -1.54 23.19
C GLY A 224 -4.42 -2.45 22.20
N SER A 225 -5.05 -3.50 22.70
CA SER A 225 -5.81 -4.47 21.89
C SER A 225 -7.10 -3.91 21.28
N SER A 226 -7.56 -2.73 21.72
CA SER A 226 -8.77 -2.07 21.21
C SER A 226 -8.50 -1.16 20.00
N THR A 227 -7.26 -1.13 19.48
CA THR A 227 -6.94 -0.33 18.30
C THR A 227 -7.66 -0.87 17.05
N SER A 228 -8.49 -0.02 16.44
CA SER A 228 -9.10 -0.25 15.13
C SER A 228 -8.08 -0.19 13.99
N THR A 229 -8.34 -0.89 12.88
CA THR A 229 -7.47 -0.87 11.69
C THR A 229 -7.25 0.55 11.17
N TYR A 230 -8.31 1.37 11.16
CA TYR A 230 -8.19 2.80 10.93
C TYR A 230 -8.01 3.53 12.27
N LEU A 231 -6.80 4.01 12.56
CA LEU A 231 -6.42 4.49 13.89
C LEU A 231 -7.32 5.61 14.42
N LEU A 232 -7.76 6.55 13.56
CA LEU A 232 -8.57 7.69 14.01
C LEU A 232 -9.94 7.30 14.60
N ASN A 233 -10.44 6.08 14.31
CA ASN A 233 -11.65 5.58 14.95
C ASN A 233 -11.44 5.25 16.43
N SER A 234 -10.21 4.92 16.85
CA SER A 234 -9.86 4.68 18.25
C SER A 234 -9.60 5.97 19.03
N VAL A 235 -9.38 7.08 18.33
CA VAL A 235 -8.95 8.33 18.94
C VAL A 235 -10.11 9.07 19.61
N LYS A 236 -9.91 9.43 20.87
CA LYS A 236 -10.74 10.39 21.63
C LYS A 236 -10.13 11.79 21.51
N GLY A 237 -10.95 12.83 21.54
CA GLY A 237 -10.45 14.21 21.44
C GLY A 237 -11.49 15.18 20.88
N PRO A 238 -11.12 16.47 20.74
CA PRO A 238 -12.02 17.49 20.23
C PRO A 238 -12.49 17.16 18.80
N THR A 239 -13.79 17.33 18.56
CA THR A 239 -14.45 16.99 17.28
C THR A 239 -13.79 17.68 16.09
N TRP A 240 -13.38 18.94 16.24
CA TRP A 240 -12.74 19.70 15.16
C TRP A 240 -11.38 19.11 14.74
N VAL A 241 -10.56 18.62 15.69
CA VAL A 241 -9.25 18.00 15.38
C VAL A 241 -9.47 16.70 14.63
N LYS A 242 -10.43 15.88 15.09
CA LYS A 242 -10.80 14.64 14.41
C LYS A 242 -11.33 14.91 13.00
N ALA A 243 -12.16 15.94 12.82
CA ALA A 243 -12.69 16.33 11.52
C ALA A 243 -11.54 16.73 10.57
N VAL A 244 -10.64 17.62 11.00
CA VAL A 244 -9.48 18.04 10.21
C VAL A 244 -8.58 16.86 9.84
N ALA A 245 -8.31 15.96 10.78
CA ALA A 245 -7.46 14.78 10.55
C ALA A 245 -8.09 13.82 9.52
N ASN A 246 -9.39 13.56 9.61
CA ASN A 246 -10.10 12.71 8.66
C ASN A 246 -10.25 13.37 7.28
N ILE A 247 -10.51 14.69 7.21
CA ILE A 247 -10.55 15.45 5.95
C ILE A 247 -9.19 15.38 5.25
N ALA A 248 -8.11 15.58 6.02
CA ALA A 248 -6.76 15.49 5.50
C ALA A 248 -6.44 14.08 4.99
N ALA A 249 -6.78 13.04 5.76
CA ALA A 249 -6.64 11.65 5.34
C ALA A 249 -7.44 11.35 4.06
N PHE A 250 -8.68 11.81 3.97
CA PHE A 250 -9.55 11.62 2.82
C PHE A 250 -8.95 12.17 1.53
N PHE A 251 -8.63 13.47 1.50
CA PHE A 251 -8.08 14.10 0.30
C PHE A 251 -6.67 13.59 -0.03
N GLN A 252 -5.84 13.34 0.98
CA GLN A 252 -4.51 12.75 0.78
C GLN A 252 -4.62 11.37 0.10
N THR A 253 -5.55 10.54 0.55
CA THR A 253 -5.80 9.19 0.03
C THR A 253 -6.27 9.23 -1.43
N VAL A 254 -7.19 10.16 -1.77
CA VAL A 254 -7.66 10.37 -3.15
C VAL A 254 -6.49 10.73 -4.07
N ILE A 255 -5.61 11.63 -3.65
CA ILE A 255 -4.44 12.02 -4.45
C ILE A 255 -3.43 10.86 -4.55
N ALA A 256 -3.13 10.20 -3.45
CA ALA A 256 -2.13 9.13 -3.39
C ALA A 256 -2.50 7.92 -4.25
N LEU A 257 -3.79 7.56 -4.32
CA LEU A 257 -4.29 6.51 -5.22
C LEU A 257 -3.82 6.72 -6.66
N HIS A 258 -3.81 7.97 -7.14
CA HIS A 258 -3.46 8.28 -8.52
C HIS A 258 -1.98 8.05 -8.84
N ILE A 259 -1.11 8.04 -7.84
CA ILE A 259 0.29 7.65 -7.99
C ILE A 259 0.35 6.18 -8.43
N PHE A 260 -0.36 5.31 -7.73
CA PHE A 260 -0.40 3.87 -8.00
C PHE A 260 -1.29 3.50 -9.18
N ALA A 261 -2.31 4.30 -9.50
CA ALA A 261 -3.10 4.11 -10.70
C ALA A 261 -2.38 4.57 -11.98
N SER A 262 -1.37 5.44 -11.86
CA SER A 262 -0.70 6.02 -13.04
C SER A 262 -0.04 5.01 -13.99
N PRO A 263 0.66 3.94 -13.54
CA PRO A 263 1.25 2.97 -14.46
C PRO A 263 0.18 2.12 -15.17
N MET A 264 -0.98 1.93 -14.51
CA MET A 264 -2.14 1.26 -15.10
C MET A 264 -2.76 2.13 -16.21
N TYR A 265 -2.93 3.42 -15.94
CA TYR A 265 -3.42 4.38 -16.94
C TYR A 265 -2.47 4.49 -18.13
N GLU A 266 -1.17 4.65 -17.90
CA GLU A 266 -0.17 4.73 -18.97
C GLU A 266 -0.20 3.48 -19.87
N TYR A 267 -0.33 2.29 -19.27
CA TYR A 267 -0.41 1.06 -20.04
C TYR A 267 -1.69 0.97 -20.89
N LEU A 268 -2.84 1.27 -20.29
CA LEU A 268 -4.13 1.25 -20.99
C LEU A 268 -4.14 2.27 -22.14
N ASP A 269 -3.61 3.46 -21.89
CA ASP A 269 -3.45 4.52 -22.89
C ASP A 269 -2.46 4.09 -24.00
N THR A 270 -1.37 3.38 -23.67
CA THR A 270 -0.40 2.91 -24.69
C THR A 270 -0.97 1.77 -25.53
N LYS A 271 -1.75 0.86 -24.93
CA LYS A 271 -2.24 -0.35 -25.60
C LYS A 271 -3.52 -0.11 -26.41
N TYR A 272 -4.44 0.68 -25.87
CA TYR A 272 -5.76 0.90 -26.45
C TYR A 272 -6.00 2.37 -26.84
N GLY A 273 -5.10 3.29 -26.48
CA GLY A 273 -5.21 4.69 -26.86
C GLY A 273 -5.04 4.87 -28.37
N ARG A 274 -5.94 5.67 -28.95
CA ARG A 274 -5.89 6.06 -30.37
C ARG A 274 -4.83 7.16 -30.52
N GLY A 275 -3.73 6.85 -31.20
CA GLY A 275 -2.55 7.70 -31.28
C GLY A 275 -2.78 9.11 -31.89
N LYS A 276 -1.93 10.05 -31.46
CA LYS A 276 -1.56 11.34 -32.09
C LYS A 276 -2.61 12.47 -32.18
N ARG A 277 -3.67 12.49 -31.37
CA ARG A 277 -4.50 13.70 -31.16
C ARG A 277 -4.19 14.38 -29.83
N SER A 278 -4.49 15.68 -29.73
CA SER A 278 -4.34 16.48 -28.49
C SER A 278 -4.88 15.73 -27.26
N ALA A 279 -4.21 15.88 -26.12
CA ALA A 279 -4.59 15.24 -24.85
C ALA A 279 -6.02 15.61 -24.38
N PHE A 280 -6.61 16.66 -24.97
CA PHE A 280 -7.98 17.15 -24.72
C PHE A 280 -8.95 16.93 -25.88
N SER A 281 -8.58 16.14 -26.90
CA SER A 281 -9.52 15.74 -27.96
C SER A 281 -10.69 14.96 -27.36
N VAL A 282 -11.91 15.19 -27.85
CA VAL A 282 -13.15 14.54 -27.36
C VAL A 282 -13.02 13.00 -27.37
N ASP A 283 -12.41 12.44 -28.42
CA ASP A 283 -12.11 11.00 -28.51
C ASP A 283 -11.19 10.49 -27.39
N ASN A 284 -10.16 11.26 -27.03
CA ASN A 284 -9.21 10.91 -25.99
C ASN A 284 -9.79 11.09 -24.59
N ILE A 285 -10.66 12.09 -24.40
CA ILE A 285 -11.41 12.29 -23.16
C ILE A 285 -12.42 11.16 -22.98
N SER A 286 -13.19 10.80 -24.02
CA SER A 286 -14.15 9.70 -23.97
C SER A 286 -13.47 8.36 -23.67
N PHE A 287 -12.35 8.06 -24.34
CA PHE A 287 -11.55 6.88 -24.07
C PHE A 287 -11.00 6.86 -22.63
N ARG A 288 -10.49 8.01 -22.14
CA ARG A 288 -9.99 8.15 -20.77
C ARG A 288 -11.09 7.93 -19.75
N VAL A 289 -12.27 8.51 -19.98
CA VAL A 289 -13.44 8.35 -19.10
C VAL A 289 -13.89 6.90 -19.07
N LEU A 290 -13.98 6.25 -20.23
CA LEU A 290 -14.47 4.87 -20.30
C LEU A 290 -13.48 3.89 -19.67
N VAL A 291 -12.19 4.01 -19.98
CA VAL A 291 -11.17 3.05 -19.53
C VAL A 291 -10.69 3.32 -18.11
N ARG A 292 -10.37 4.58 -17.76
CA ARG A 292 -9.96 4.93 -16.38
C ARG A 292 -11.17 4.92 -15.44
N GLY A 293 -12.31 5.43 -15.88
CA GLY A 293 -13.56 5.37 -15.12
C GLY A 293 -14.01 3.93 -14.91
N GLY A 294 -14.04 3.10 -15.95
CA GLY A 294 -14.37 1.67 -15.81
C GLY A 294 -13.44 0.93 -14.86
N TYR A 295 -12.12 1.18 -14.94
CA TYR A 295 -11.15 0.63 -13.98
C TYR A 295 -11.47 1.04 -12.55
N LEU A 296 -11.70 2.34 -12.29
CA LEU A 296 -12.03 2.84 -10.96
C LEU A 296 -13.39 2.32 -10.48
N THR A 297 -14.40 2.21 -11.34
CA THR A 297 -15.71 1.67 -11.00
C THR A 297 -15.60 0.21 -10.53
N ILE A 298 -14.87 -0.63 -11.25
CA ILE A 298 -14.62 -2.03 -10.82
C ILE A 298 -13.89 -2.03 -9.47
N ASN A 299 -12.90 -1.17 -9.31
CA ASN A 299 -12.12 -1.08 -8.09
C ASN A 299 -12.97 -0.63 -6.88
N THR A 300 -13.81 0.39 -7.08
CA THR A 300 -14.78 0.88 -6.09
C THR A 300 -15.82 -0.17 -5.76
N PHE A 301 -16.29 -0.94 -6.74
CA PHE A 301 -17.22 -2.04 -6.51
C PHE A 301 -16.61 -3.10 -5.60
N VAL A 302 -15.37 -3.53 -5.88
CA VAL A 302 -14.66 -4.50 -5.03
C VAL A 302 -14.41 -3.92 -3.63
N ALA A 303 -14.03 -2.64 -3.53
CA ALA A 303 -13.85 -1.96 -2.25
C ALA A 303 -15.14 -1.91 -1.42
N ALA A 304 -16.28 -1.63 -2.06
CA ALA A 304 -17.58 -1.55 -1.40
C ALA A 304 -18.11 -2.94 -1.03
N PHE A 305 -17.72 -3.97 -1.78
CA PHE A 305 -18.11 -5.36 -1.53
C PHE A 305 -17.35 -5.98 -0.34
N LEU A 306 -16.05 -5.69 -0.22
CA LEU A 306 -15.18 -6.21 0.85
C LEU A 306 -14.43 -5.08 1.56
N PRO A 307 -15.11 -4.27 2.39
CA PRO A 307 -14.54 -3.09 3.03
C PRO A 307 -13.59 -3.41 4.23
N PHE A 308 -12.97 -4.59 4.24
CA PHE A 308 -12.07 -5.06 5.30
C PHE A 308 -10.63 -4.59 5.06
N LEU A 309 -10.33 -3.35 5.44
CA LEU A 309 -9.01 -2.74 5.18
C LEU A 309 -7.85 -3.61 5.66
N GLY A 310 -7.96 -4.21 6.85
CA GLY A 310 -6.91 -5.02 7.48
C GLY A 310 -6.59 -6.26 6.66
N ASP A 311 -7.62 -7.01 6.31
CA ASP A 311 -7.52 -8.23 5.52
C ASP A 311 -7.06 -7.96 4.11
N PHE A 312 -7.50 -6.84 3.52
CA PHE A 312 -7.07 -6.44 2.19
C PHE A 312 -5.58 -6.09 2.17
N MET A 313 -5.05 -5.43 3.21
CA MET A 313 -3.61 -5.20 3.37
C MET A 313 -2.85 -6.53 3.50
N THR A 314 -3.37 -7.48 4.28
CA THR A 314 -2.78 -8.82 4.41
C THR A 314 -2.72 -9.54 3.06
N LEU A 315 -3.84 -9.57 2.33
CA LEU A 315 -3.92 -10.23 1.03
C LEU A 315 -2.99 -9.57 0.00
N THR A 316 -2.89 -8.23 0.03
CA THR A 316 -1.97 -7.50 -0.85
C THR A 316 -0.53 -7.88 -0.52
N GLY A 317 -0.14 -7.82 0.75
CA GLY A 317 1.18 -8.28 1.20
C GLY A 317 1.52 -9.68 0.72
N ALA A 318 0.54 -10.60 0.82
CA ALA A 318 0.67 -12.00 0.44
C ALA A 318 0.85 -12.21 -1.08
N LEU A 319 -0.05 -11.64 -1.89
CA LEU A 319 -0.14 -11.94 -3.33
C LEU A 319 0.79 -11.10 -4.18
N SER A 320 1.16 -9.90 -3.73
CA SER A 320 1.98 -9.00 -4.52
C SER A 320 3.33 -8.69 -3.89
N VAL A 321 3.37 -8.29 -2.63
CA VAL A 321 4.59 -7.77 -2.02
C VAL A 321 5.61 -8.87 -1.80
N PHE A 322 5.25 -10.02 -1.21
CA PHE A 322 6.21 -11.13 -1.08
C PHE A 322 6.76 -11.60 -2.44
N PRO A 323 5.91 -11.90 -3.46
CA PRO A 323 6.42 -12.37 -4.75
C PRO A 323 7.26 -11.31 -5.49
N LEU A 324 6.83 -10.06 -5.52
CA LEU A 324 7.52 -9.00 -6.27
C LEU A 324 8.71 -8.44 -5.50
N THR A 325 8.51 -7.97 -4.29
CA THR A 325 9.53 -7.26 -3.52
C THR A 325 10.62 -8.20 -3.03
N PHE A 326 10.27 -9.40 -2.55
CA PHE A 326 11.25 -10.25 -1.87
C PHE A 326 11.71 -11.41 -2.73
N VAL A 327 10.80 -12.19 -3.28
CA VAL A 327 11.16 -13.37 -4.07
C VAL A 327 11.82 -12.95 -5.38
N LEU A 328 11.13 -12.14 -6.18
CA LEU A 328 11.59 -11.79 -7.51
C LEU A 328 12.84 -10.90 -7.47
N ALA A 329 12.92 -9.92 -6.55
CA ALA A 329 14.12 -9.09 -6.39
C ALA A 329 15.38 -9.91 -6.06
N ASN A 330 15.30 -10.80 -5.04
CA ASN A 330 16.44 -11.63 -4.64
C ASN A 330 16.84 -12.59 -5.75
N HIS A 331 15.87 -13.25 -6.38
CA HIS A 331 16.13 -14.21 -7.45
C HIS A 331 16.69 -13.54 -8.71
N MET A 332 16.18 -12.37 -9.10
CA MET A 332 16.72 -11.57 -10.20
C MET A 332 18.17 -11.16 -9.96
N TYR A 333 18.49 -10.68 -8.76
CA TYR A 333 19.84 -10.30 -8.41
C TYR A 333 20.81 -11.49 -8.45
N LEU A 334 20.39 -12.62 -7.87
CA LEU A 334 21.13 -13.87 -7.91
C LEU A 334 21.44 -14.32 -9.34
N LYS A 335 20.46 -14.25 -10.25
CA LYS A 335 20.65 -14.68 -11.64
C LYS A 335 21.49 -13.69 -12.45
N ALA A 336 21.31 -12.39 -12.25
CA ALA A 336 22.06 -11.36 -12.96
C ALA A 336 23.56 -11.37 -12.59
N ARG A 337 23.90 -11.69 -11.34
CA ARG A 337 25.28 -11.67 -10.82
C ARG A 337 25.80 -13.04 -10.40
N LYS A 338 25.26 -14.13 -10.96
CA LYS A 338 25.56 -15.51 -10.55
C LYS A 338 27.06 -15.81 -10.48
N ASN A 339 27.85 -15.27 -11.40
CA ASN A 339 29.29 -15.54 -11.49
C ASN A 339 30.13 -14.67 -10.55
N GLU A 340 29.59 -13.55 -10.06
CA GLU A 340 30.28 -12.60 -9.17
C GLU A 340 30.05 -12.91 -7.68
N LEU A 341 28.98 -13.63 -7.35
CA LEU A 341 28.56 -13.81 -5.96
C LEU A 341 29.23 -15.03 -5.28
N PRO A 342 29.74 -14.88 -4.04
CA PRO A 342 30.25 -15.99 -3.24
C PRO A 342 29.12 -16.95 -2.82
N ALA A 343 29.47 -18.18 -2.44
CA ALA A 343 28.52 -19.23 -2.08
C ALA A 343 27.59 -18.83 -0.92
N SER A 344 28.10 -18.09 0.08
CA SER A 344 27.32 -17.59 1.21
C SER A 344 26.22 -16.60 0.80
N GLN A 345 26.52 -15.67 -0.10
CA GLN A 345 25.53 -14.72 -0.64
C GLN A 345 24.49 -15.44 -1.50
N LYS A 346 24.90 -16.46 -2.28
CA LYS A 346 23.97 -17.29 -3.04
C LYS A 346 22.99 -18.03 -2.12
N ALA A 347 23.50 -18.63 -1.04
CA ALA A 347 22.67 -19.31 -0.03
C ALA A 347 21.70 -18.34 0.65
N TRP A 348 22.16 -17.13 1.01
CA TRP A 348 21.31 -16.08 1.58
C TRP A 348 20.15 -15.68 0.67
N HIS A 349 20.42 -15.46 -0.62
CA HIS A 349 19.35 -15.13 -1.58
C HIS A 349 18.36 -16.28 -1.77
N TRP A 350 18.83 -17.53 -1.84
CA TRP A 350 17.95 -18.71 -1.92
C TRP A 350 17.10 -18.89 -0.67
N LEU A 351 17.66 -18.67 0.52
CA LEU A 351 16.92 -18.72 1.78
C LEU A 351 15.79 -17.68 1.78
N ASN A 352 16.08 -16.45 1.36
CA ASN A 352 15.05 -15.41 1.22
C ASN A 352 13.97 -15.83 0.19
N VAL A 353 14.37 -16.33 -0.98
CA VAL A 353 13.43 -16.79 -2.02
C VAL A 353 12.49 -17.87 -1.49
N ILE A 354 13.01 -18.90 -0.83
CA ILE A 354 12.21 -20.01 -0.29
C ILE A 354 11.35 -19.52 0.88
N GLY A 355 11.96 -18.82 1.85
CA GLY A 355 11.27 -18.33 3.05
C GLY A 355 10.11 -17.39 2.72
N PHE A 356 10.33 -16.40 1.86
CA PHE A 356 9.27 -15.48 1.45
C PHE A 356 8.22 -16.12 0.53
N SER A 357 8.57 -17.16 -0.23
CA SER A 357 7.58 -17.93 -1.00
C SER A 357 6.65 -18.72 -0.06
N CYS A 358 7.19 -19.37 0.97
CA CYS A 358 6.40 -20.06 1.99
C CYS A 358 5.50 -19.07 2.76
N LEU A 359 6.04 -17.91 3.15
CA LEU A 359 5.28 -16.85 3.81
C LEU A 359 4.18 -16.29 2.92
N ALA A 360 4.41 -16.15 1.60
CA ALA A 360 3.39 -15.71 0.65
C ALA A 360 2.19 -16.66 0.63
N VAL A 361 2.44 -17.97 0.54
CA VAL A 361 1.37 -18.99 0.54
C VAL A 361 0.63 -19.00 1.88
N ALA A 362 1.36 -19.04 3.00
CA ALA A 362 0.76 -19.03 4.33
C ALA A 362 -0.09 -17.77 4.57
N SER A 363 0.40 -16.61 4.14
CA SER A 363 -0.31 -15.33 4.28
C SER A 363 -1.50 -15.20 3.35
N ALA A 364 -1.45 -15.80 2.15
CA ALA A 364 -2.59 -15.82 1.25
C ALA A 364 -3.73 -16.66 1.82
N ILE A 365 -3.41 -17.85 2.39
CA ILE A 365 -4.39 -18.69 3.08
C ILE A 365 -4.95 -17.94 4.30
N ALA A 366 -4.11 -17.26 5.07
CA ALA A 366 -4.54 -16.47 6.22
C ALA A 366 -5.47 -15.32 5.82
N GLY A 367 -5.10 -14.51 4.81
CA GLY A 367 -5.91 -13.42 4.30
C GLY A 367 -7.26 -13.89 3.77
N LEU A 368 -7.29 -14.97 2.98
CA LEU A 368 -8.56 -15.54 2.49
C LEU A 368 -9.43 -16.03 3.64
N ARG A 369 -8.87 -16.70 4.64
CA ARG A 369 -9.62 -17.14 5.81
C ARG A 369 -10.19 -15.97 6.60
N LEU A 370 -9.40 -14.92 6.84
CA LEU A 370 -9.86 -13.73 7.57
C LEU A 370 -11.04 -13.08 6.84
N ILE A 371 -10.92 -12.88 5.52
CA ILE A 371 -12.01 -12.34 4.69
C ILE A 371 -13.26 -13.22 4.79
N VAL A 372 -13.12 -14.54 4.70
CA VAL A 372 -14.27 -15.47 4.78
C VAL A 372 -14.93 -15.43 6.15
N VAL A 373 -14.16 -15.29 7.23
CA VAL A 373 -14.70 -15.19 8.60
C VAL A 373 -15.42 -13.85 8.77
N ASP A 374 -14.81 -12.74 8.39
CA ASP A 374 -15.38 -11.40 8.52
C ASP A 374 -16.62 -11.23 7.61
N SER A 375 -16.62 -11.88 6.44
CA SER A 375 -17.77 -11.91 5.53
C SER A 375 -18.97 -12.68 6.08
N ARG A 376 -18.80 -13.61 7.04
CA ARG A 376 -19.94 -14.32 7.66
C ARG A 376 -20.72 -13.44 8.62
N THR A 377 -20.06 -12.47 9.23
CA THR A 377 -20.68 -11.47 10.11
C THR A 377 -21.15 -10.23 9.35
N TYR A 378 -20.67 -10.04 8.13
CA TYR A 378 -21.04 -8.92 7.27
C TYR A 378 -22.26 -9.26 6.40
N HIS A 379 -23.40 -8.65 6.69
CA HIS A 379 -24.52 -8.65 5.76
C HIS A 379 -24.23 -7.69 4.59
N PHE A 380 -24.66 -8.04 3.38
CA PHE A 380 -24.37 -7.25 2.18
C PHE A 380 -24.81 -5.79 2.34
N PHE A 381 -23.87 -4.86 2.15
CA PHE A 381 -24.03 -3.43 2.42
C PHE A 381 -24.46 -3.07 3.86
N ALA A 382 -24.14 -3.92 4.84
CA ALA A 382 -24.26 -3.58 6.24
C ALA A 382 -23.18 -2.57 6.65
N ASP A 383 -23.43 -1.90 7.76
CA ASP A 383 -22.43 -1.02 8.34
C ASP A 383 -21.46 -1.83 9.22
N LEU A 384 -20.17 -1.46 9.14
CA LEU A 384 -19.08 -2.07 9.91
C LEU A 384 -18.81 -1.30 11.20
#